data_AF-A0A952E836-F1
#
_entry.id   AF-A0A952E836-F1
#
_cell.length_a   1.000
_cell.length_b   1.000
_cell.length_c   1.000
_cell.angle_alpha   90.00
_cell.angle_beta   90.00
_cell.angle_gamma   90.00
#
_symmetry.space_group_name_H-M   'P 1'
#
loop_
_entity.id
_entity.type
_entity.pdbx_description
1 polymer ?
#
loop_
_entity_poly.entity_id
_entity_poly.type
_entity_poly.pdbx_seq_one_letter_code
_entity_poly.pdbx_strand_id
1 'polypeptide(L)'
;MNRAKTENRTVEELKGALEHLEYEVWMLWSLANILAADDQGKSVIHNALLESFLIHTRILIEFLYKDEPYKDNVRASQYFTPDSSWESIRPPKTKLLNKTEGDTHKYLAHFTHTRSQKEKPRWSYIKIANDIKAVLQVFRENLPGDFTKESNV
;
A
#
# COMPACT_ATOMS: atom_id res chain seq x y z
N MET A 1 0.72 10.48 32.85
CA MET A 1 0.61 9.88 31.50
C MET A 1 -0.28 10.78 30.65
N ASN A 2 0.32 11.64 29.82
CA ASN A 2 -0.44 12.57 28.99
C ASN A 2 -0.68 11.95 27.61
N ARG A 3 -1.95 11.69 27.29
CA ARG A 3 -2.43 11.24 25.97
C ARG A 3 -2.62 12.48 25.08
N ALA A 4 -1.84 12.58 24.00
CA ALA A 4 -2.19 13.48 22.91
C ALA A 4 -3.20 12.78 21.99
N LYS A 5 -4.35 13.43 21.78
CA LYS A 5 -5.40 13.02 20.83
C LYS A 5 -4.93 13.29 19.41
N THR A 6 -4.21 12.34 18.83
CA THR A 6 -4.36 11.93 17.43
C THR A 6 -3.76 10.53 17.33
N GLU A 7 -4.67 9.55 17.43
CA GLU A 7 -4.50 8.15 17.03
C GLU A 7 -3.88 7.13 18.00
N ASN A 8 -4.37 7.04 19.26
CA ASN A 8 -4.64 5.81 20.05
C ASN A 8 -3.73 4.56 19.97
N ARG A 9 -2.49 4.62 19.47
CA ARG A 9 -1.59 3.47 19.35
C ARG A 9 -0.27 3.71 20.06
N THR A 10 0.29 2.65 20.63
CA THR A 10 1.62 2.69 21.24
C THR A 10 2.71 2.47 20.19
N VAL A 11 3.95 2.82 20.54
CA VAL A 11 5.12 2.58 19.68
C VAL A 11 5.27 1.08 19.38
N GLU A 12 4.98 0.22 20.34
CA GLU A 12 5.04 -1.23 20.20
C GLU A 12 4.00 -1.76 19.20
N GLU A 13 2.76 -1.25 19.24
CA GLU A 13 1.72 -1.62 18.28
C GLU A 13 2.12 -1.22 16.85
N LEU A 14 2.71 -0.03 16.69
CA LEU A 14 3.22 0.45 15.40
C LEU A 14 4.44 -0.34 14.92
N LYS A 15 5.32 -0.80 15.82
CA LYS A 15 6.42 -1.72 15.47
C LYS A 15 5.89 -3.05 14.96
N GLY A 16 4.91 -3.66 15.64
CA GLY A 16 4.27 -4.89 15.16
C GLY A 16 3.61 -4.71 13.78
N ALA A 17 3.00 -3.56 13.53
CA ALA A 17 2.42 -3.25 12.23
C ALA A 17 3.46 -3.14 11.09
N LEU A 18 4.72 -2.77 11.38
CA LEU A 18 5.78 -2.75 10.38
C LEU A 18 6.16 -4.15 9.89
N GLU A 19 6.04 -5.18 10.74
CA GLU A 19 6.27 -6.57 10.32
C GLU A 19 5.21 -7.02 9.30
N HIS A 20 3.95 -6.64 9.53
CA HIS A 20 2.88 -6.87 8.57
C HIS A 20 3.09 -6.06 7.28
N LEU A 21 3.61 -4.83 7.38
CA LEU A 21 3.95 -4.04 6.19
C LEU A 21 5.00 -4.74 5.33
N GLU A 22 6.00 -5.39 5.92
CA GLU A 22 6.99 -6.18 5.17
C GLU A 22 6.34 -7.31 4.36
N TYR A 23 5.35 -8.01 4.94
CA TYR A 23 4.56 -9.04 4.23
C TYR A 23 3.79 -8.46 3.03
N GLU A 24 3.11 -7.33 3.21
CA GLU A 24 2.35 -6.67 2.14
C GLU A 24 3.26 -6.28 0.97
N VAL A 25 4.45 -5.75 1.28
CA VAL A 25 5.46 -5.38 0.27
C VAL A 25 5.99 -6.61 -0.46
N TRP A 26 6.30 -7.69 0.28
CA TRP A 26 6.76 -8.95 -0.32
C TRP A 26 5.71 -9.56 -1.26
N MET A 27 4.44 -9.59 -0.83
CA MET A 27 3.34 -10.11 -1.64
C MET A 27 3.12 -9.28 -2.91
N LEU A 28 3.10 -7.95 -2.80
CA LEU A 28 2.99 -7.04 -3.95
C LEU A 28 4.08 -7.35 -5.00
N TRP A 29 5.34 -7.42 -4.55
CA TRP A 29 6.47 -7.67 -5.44
C TRP A 29 6.45 -9.06 -6.08
N SER A 30 6.14 -10.08 -5.30
CA SER A 30 6.10 -11.46 -5.79
C SER A 30 5.04 -11.62 -6.87
N LEU A 31 3.82 -11.14 -6.59
CA LEU A 31 2.70 -11.22 -7.53
C LEU A 31 2.92 -10.36 -8.77
N ALA A 32 3.54 -9.19 -8.64
CA ALA A 32 3.86 -8.35 -9.79
C ALA A 32 4.77 -9.08 -10.80
N ASN A 33 5.78 -9.80 -10.30
CA ASN A 33 6.69 -10.58 -11.13
C ASN A 33 6.00 -11.80 -11.75
N ILE A 34 5.22 -12.55 -10.96
CA ILE A 34 4.46 -13.71 -11.46
C ILE A 34 3.50 -13.28 -12.57
N LEU A 35 2.69 -12.23 -12.34
CA LEU A 35 1.71 -11.75 -13.32
C LEU A 35 2.34 -11.11 -14.56
N ALA A 36 3.55 -10.55 -14.44
CA ALA A 36 4.27 -10.02 -15.60
C ALA A 36 4.86 -11.13 -16.48
N ALA A 37 5.17 -12.29 -15.90
CA ALA A 37 5.65 -13.47 -16.61
C ALA A 37 4.52 -14.37 -17.13
N ASP A 38 3.29 -14.22 -16.61
CA ASP A 38 2.14 -15.02 -17.01
C ASP A 38 1.57 -14.58 -18.36
N ASP A 39 1.66 -15.46 -19.35
CA ASP A 39 1.08 -15.28 -20.69
C ASP A 39 -0.36 -15.80 -20.80
N GLN A 40 -0.86 -16.51 -19.78
CA GLN A 40 -2.14 -17.23 -19.82
C GLN A 40 -3.33 -16.42 -19.30
N GLY A 41 -3.35 -15.10 -19.56
CA GLY A 41 -4.13 -14.03 -18.90
C GLY A 41 -5.67 -14.12 -18.78
N LYS A 42 -6.25 -15.31 -18.64
CA LYS A 42 -7.69 -15.61 -18.50
C LYS A 42 -7.99 -16.88 -17.65
N SER A 43 -7.01 -17.51 -17.00
CA SER A 43 -7.28 -18.68 -16.14
C SER A 43 -7.85 -18.27 -14.76
N VAL A 44 -8.47 -19.23 -14.04
CA VAL A 44 -8.92 -19.01 -12.65
C VAL A 44 -7.75 -18.63 -11.75
N ILE A 45 -6.60 -19.29 -11.96
CA ILE A 45 -5.36 -19.01 -11.23
C ILE A 45 -4.89 -17.58 -11.51
N HIS A 46 -4.88 -17.15 -12.78
CA HIS A 46 -4.53 -15.79 -13.16
C HIS A 46 -5.42 -14.76 -12.45
N ASN A 47 -6.74 -14.98 -12.44
CA ASN A 47 -7.66 -14.06 -11.77
C ASN A 47 -7.44 -14.03 -10.26
N ALA A 48 -7.19 -15.17 -9.61
CA ALA A 48 -6.88 -15.22 -8.17
C ALA A 48 -5.59 -14.46 -7.85
N LEU A 49 -4.54 -14.61 -8.67
CA LEU A 49 -3.28 -13.88 -8.53
C LEU A 49 -3.48 -12.37 -8.75
N LEU A 50 -4.26 -11.99 -9.77
CA LEU A 50 -4.61 -10.60 -10.04
C LEU A 50 -5.37 -9.98 -8.86
N GLU A 51 -6.39 -10.67 -8.35
CA GLU A 51 -7.17 -10.21 -7.21
C GLU A 51 -6.29 -10.03 -5.97
N SER A 52 -5.42 -11.01 -5.67
CA SER A 52 -4.45 -10.90 -4.58
C SER A 52 -3.50 -9.71 -4.79
N PHE A 53 -2.96 -9.51 -6.00
CA PHE A 53 -2.10 -8.37 -6.32
C PHE A 53 -2.79 -7.02 -6.06
N LEU A 54 -4.06 -6.91 -6.47
CA LEU A 54 -4.85 -5.70 -6.29
C LEU A 54 -5.20 -5.44 -4.81
N ILE A 55 -5.38 -6.50 -3.99
CA ILE A 55 -5.56 -6.38 -2.54
C ILE A 55 -4.33 -5.72 -1.91
N HIS A 56 -3.14 -6.29 -2.12
CA HIS A 56 -1.90 -5.77 -1.55
C HIS A 56 -1.57 -4.36 -2.08
N THR A 57 -1.84 -4.10 -3.36
CA THR A 57 -1.74 -2.76 -3.96
C THR A 57 -2.61 -1.75 -3.21
N ARG A 58 -3.88 -2.10 -2.94
CA ARG A 58 -4.82 -1.22 -2.23
C ARG A 58 -4.39 -0.98 -0.79
N ILE A 59 -4.02 -2.04 -0.06
CA ILE A 59 -3.58 -1.94 1.34
C ILE A 59 -2.40 -0.96 1.44
N LEU A 60 -1.41 -1.08 0.57
CA LEU A 60 -0.23 -0.22 0.58
C LEU A 60 -0.57 1.22 0.17
N ILE A 61 -1.43 1.44 -0.83
CA ILE A 61 -1.87 2.80 -1.19
C ILE A 61 -2.63 3.44 -0.03
N GLU A 62 -3.54 2.71 0.63
CA GLU A 62 -4.29 3.23 1.78
C GLU A 62 -3.36 3.55 2.96
N PHE A 63 -2.41 2.66 3.28
CA PHE A 63 -1.39 2.90 4.31
C PHE A 63 -0.59 4.18 4.04
N LEU A 64 -0.15 4.38 2.79
CA LEU A 64 0.70 5.50 2.40
C LEU A 64 -0.05 6.82 2.23
N TYR A 65 -1.33 6.81 1.88
CA TYR A 65 -1.99 8.03 1.39
C TYR A 65 -3.32 8.40 2.06
N LYS A 66 -3.89 7.54 2.89
CA LYS A 66 -5.23 7.78 3.42
C LYS A 66 -5.19 8.55 4.73
N ASP A 67 -5.87 9.70 4.72
CA ASP A 67 -5.91 10.61 5.88
C ASP A 67 -7.13 10.34 6.79
N GLU A 68 -8.21 9.70 6.30
CA GLU A 68 -9.47 9.54 7.06
C GLU A 68 -9.49 8.36 8.05
N PRO A 69 -9.61 8.56 9.37
CA PRO A 69 -9.37 7.56 10.41
C PRO A 69 -10.43 6.46 10.44
N TYR A 70 -10.08 5.27 9.93
CA TYR A 70 -10.69 4.04 10.42
C TYR A 70 -9.92 3.65 11.69
N LYS A 71 -10.65 3.52 12.79
CA LYS A 71 -10.10 3.33 14.15
C LYS A 71 -9.03 2.24 14.23
N ASP A 72 -9.15 1.20 13.42
CA ASP A 72 -8.30 0.00 13.48
C ASP A 72 -7.27 -0.08 12.33
N ASN A 73 -7.20 0.91 11.44
CA ASN A 73 -6.23 0.93 10.33
C ASN A 73 -4.93 1.65 10.70
N VAL A 74 -3.79 1.01 10.49
CA VAL A 74 -2.47 1.64 10.62
C VAL A 74 -2.12 2.42 9.34
N ARG A 75 -1.46 3.58 9.48
CA ARG A 75 -1.04 4.45 8.37
C ARG A 75 0.38 4.94 8.56
N ALA A 76 0.99 5.35 7.44
CA ALA A 76 2.29 5.98 7.43
C ALA A 76 2.33 7.24 8.31
N SER A 77 1.29 8.10 8.28
CA SER A 77 1.26 9.36 9.05
C SER A 77 1.37 9.17 10.57
N GLN A 78 1.02 8.01 11.10
CA GLN A 78 1.13 7.71 12.53
C GLN A 78 2.55 7.49 13.03
N TYR A 79 3.48 7.25 12.10
CA TYR A 79 4.90 7.12 12.42
C TYR A 79 5.59 8.48 12.50
N PHE A 80 4.90 9.59 12.18
CA PHE A 80 5.50 10.91 12.09
C PHE A 80 4.85 11.90 13.04
N THR A 81 5.62 12.90 13.46
CA THR A 81 5.13 14.01 14.29
C THR A 81 4.50 15.10 13.41
N PRO A 82 3.68 15.99 13.98
CA PRO A 82 3.14 17.13 13.24
C PRO A 82 4.21 18.04 12.60
N ASP A 83 5.37 18.19 13.25
CA ASP A 83 6.49 19.02 12.77
C ASP A 83 7.25 18.38 11.59
N SER A 84 7.06 17.09 11.36
CA SER A 84 7.66 16.32 10.25
C SER A 84 6.61 15.41 9.60
N SER A 85 5.44 15.97 9.28
CA SER A 85 4.29 15.18 8.84
C SER A 85 4.58 14.39 7.56
N TRP A 86 4.04 13.17 7.49
CA TRP A 86 4.20 12.29 6.33
C TRP A 86 3.70 12.95 5.03
N GLU A 87 2.62 13.71 5.10
CA GLU A 87 2.01 14.42 3.98
C GLU A 87 2.97 15.43 3.34
N SER A 88 3.88 16.02 4.14
CA SER A 88 4.84 17.02 3.67
C SER A 88 6.07 16.43 2.99
N ILE A 89 6.42 15.18 3.31
CA ILE A 89 7.63 14.50 2.81
C ILE A 89 7.33 13.46 1.73
N ARG A 90 6.11 12.90 1.71
CA ARG A 90 5.74 11.85 0.75
C ARG A 90 5.64 12.38 -0.67
N PRO A 91 6.13 11.64 -1.69
CA PRO A 91 5.83 11.97 -3.08
C PRO A 91 4.32 11.92 -3.36
N PRO A 92 3.77 12.82 -4.18
CA PRO A 92 2.37 12.76 -4.57
C PRO A 92 2.09 11.48 -5.38
N LYS A 93 0.83 11.00 -5.35
CA LYS A 93 0.40 9.88 -6.19
C LYS A 93 0.65 10.20 -7.66
N THR A 94 1.32 9.29 -8.36
CA THR A 94 1.46 9.39 -9.82
C THR A 94 0.09 9.26 -10.50
N LYS A 95 -0.02 9.66 -11.77
CA LYS A 95 -1.25 9.41 -12.57
C LYS A 95 -1.58 7.91 -12.63
N LEU A 96 -0.56 7.06 -12.67
CA LEU A 96 -0.70 5.62 -12.65
C LEU A 96 -1.32 5.14 -11.33
N LEU A 97 -0.79 5.55 -10.18
CA LEU A 97 -1.34 5.15 -8.88
C LEU A 97 -2.76 5.65 -8.65
N ASN A 98 -3.07 6.90 -9.03
CA ASN A 98 -4.44 7.42 -8.94
C ASN A 98 -5.42 6.58 -9.77
N LYS A 99 -5.03 6.22 -11.01
CA LYS A 99 -5.85 5.36 -11.86
C LYS A 99 -6.00 3.96 -11.27
N THR A 100 -4.90 3.37 -10.80
CA THR A 100 -4.87 2.04 -10.20
C THR A 100 -5.78 1.95 -8.98
N GLU A 101 -5.71 2.92 -8.05
CA GLU A 101 -6.59 2.97 -6.88
C GLU A 101 -8.07 3.03 -7.28
N GLY A 102 -8.42 3.92 -8.22
CA GLY A 102 -9.78 4.06 -8.72
C GLY A 102 -10.31 2.79 -9.43
N ASP A 103 -9.47 2.15 -10.24
CA ASP A 103 -9.81 0.90 -10.91
C ASP A 103 -9.93 -0.27 -9.90
N THR A 104 -9.03 -0.38 -8.93
CA THR A 104 -9.10 -1.42 -7.90
C THR A 104 -10.41 -1.35 -7.11
N HIS A 105 -10.86 -0.15 -6.71
CA HIS A 105 -12.15 -0.01 -6.04
C HIS A 105 -13.33 -0.49 -6.92
N LYS A 106 -13.30 -0.23 -8.22
CA LYS A 106 -14.39 -0.58 -9.14
C LYS A 106 -14.41 -2.05 -9.56
N TYR A 107 -13.26 -2.69 -9.68
CA TYR A 107 -13.12 -4.04 -10.25
C TYR A 107 -12.94 -5.13 -9.19
N LEU A 108 -12.37 -4.79 -8.02
CA LEU A 108 -12.15 -5.73 -6.92
C LEU A 108 -13.20 -5.55 -5.81
N ALA A 109 -13.34 -4.32 -5.29
CA ALA A 109 -14.09 -4.10 -4.05
C ALA A 109 -15.59 -3.91 -4.26
N HIS A 110 -16.02 -3.31 -5.38
CA HIS A 110 -17.42 -2.98 -5.65
C HIS A 110 -17.98 -3.78 -6.84
N PHE A 111 -19.22 -4.23 -6.72
CA PHE A 111 -19.96 -4.79 -7.86
C PHE A 111 -20.57 -3.66 -8.71
N THR A 112 -19.76 -3.08 -9.60
CA THR A 112 -20.14 -1.91 -10.41
C THR A 112 -20.53 -2.27 -11.84
N HIS A 113 -21.39 -1.48 -12.49
CA HIS A 113 -21.71 -1.62 -13.92
C HIS A 113 -20.47 -1.53 -14.82
N THR A 114 -19.41 -0.84 -14.37
CA THR A 114 -18.10 -0.76 -15.04
C THR A 114 -17.46 -2.14 -15.21
N ARG A 115 -17.71 -3.07 -14.29
CA ARG A 115 -17.20 -4.45 -14.34
C ARG A 115 -17.80 -5.24 -15.51
N SER A 116 -18.98 -4.85 -15.99
CA SER A 116 -19.69 -5.48 -17.12
C SER A 116 -19.24 -4.95 -18.49
N GLN A 117 -18.34 -3.96 -18.54
CA GLN A 117 -17.80 -3.44 -19.79
C GLN A 117 -16.79 -4.42 -20.40
N LYS A 118 -16.77 -4.53 -21.74
CA LYS A 118 -15.98 -5.54 -22.48
C LYS A 118 -14.46 -5.40 -22.28
N GLU A 119 -13.97 -4.19 -21.98
CA GLU A 119 -12.54 -3.94 -21.80
C GLU A 119 -12.19 -3.87 -20.31
N LYS A 120 -11.37 -4.82 -19.86
CA LYS A 120 -10.77 -4.79 -18.53
C LYS A 120 -9.53 -3.89 -18.54
N PRO A 121 -9.19 -3.22 -17.41
CA PRO A 121 -7.94 -2.50 -17.31
C PRO A 121 -6.75 -3.43 -17.58
N ARG A 122 -5.81 -2.97 -18.40
CA ARG A 122 -4.49 -3.58 -18.50
C ARG A 122 -3.62 -3.04 -17.38
N TRP A 123 -3.33 -3.89 -16.40
CA TRP A 123 -2.52 -3.53 -15.25
C TRP A 123 -1.04 -3.58 -15.62
N SER A 124 -0.32 -2.48 -15.40
CA SER A 124 1.13 -2.45 -15.55
C SER A 124 1.79 -2.93 -14.26
N TYR A 125 1.69 -4.22 -13.94
CA TYR A 125 2.06 -4.81 -12.64
C TYR A 125 3.38 -4.29 -12.08
N ILE A 126 4.46 -4.43 -12.86
CA ILE A 126 5.82 -3.99 -12.47
C ILE A 126 5.90 -2.48 -12.27
N LYS A 127 5.21 -1.66 -13.09
CA LYS A 127 5.21 -0.21 -12.94
C LYS A 127 4.47 0.22 -11.67
N ILE A 128 3.32 -0.41 -11.39
CA ILE A 128 2.55 -0.17 -10.16
C ILE A 128 3.40 -0.53 -8.94
N ALA A 129 4.04 -1.70 -8.94
CA ALA A 129 4.89 -2.13 -7.83
C ALA A 129 6.10 -1.20 -7.61
N ASN A 130 6.75 -0.75 -8.69
CA ASN A 130 7.84 0.23 -8.62
C ASN A 130 7.38 1.58 -8.06
N ASP A 131 6.24 2.11 -8.53
CA ASP A 131 5.70 3.37 -8.04
C ASP A 131 5.43 3.30 -6.52
N ILE A 132 4.83 2.21 -6.03
CA ILE A 132 4.60 2.01 -4.58
C ILE A 132 5.92 1.87 -3.82
N LYS A 133 6.88 1.10 -4.35
CA LYS A 133 8.20 0.94 -3.72
C LYS A 133 8.96 2.25 -3.59
N ALA A 134 8.89 3.14 -4.59
CA ALA A 134 9.54 4.44 -4.52
C ALA A 134 9.02 5.27 -3.32
N VAL A 135 7.71 5.22 -3.06
CA VAL A 135 7.10 5.91 -1.91
C VAL A 135 7.47 5.22 -0.59
N LEU A 136 7.47 3.88 -0.55
CA LEU A 136 7.91 3.10 0.61
C LEU A 136 9.38 3.33 0.96
N GLN A 137 10.24 3.58 -0.03
CA GLN A 137 11.62 3.92 0.20
C GLN A 137 11.73 5.26 0.94
N VAL A 138 11.01 6.30 0.49
CA VAL A 138 10.93 7.58 1.20
C VAL A 138 10.39 7.40 2.62
N PHE A 139 9.35 6.57 2.79
CA PHE A 139 8.82 6.25 4.11
C PHE A 139 9.90 5.66 5.03
N ARG A 140 10.63 4.63 4.56
CA ARG A 140 11.69 3.96 5.34
C ARG A 140 12.87 4.88 5.68
N GLU A 141 13.30 5.70 4.72
CA GLU A 141 14.42 6.63 4.90
C GLU A 141 14.11 7.74 5.91
N ASN A 142 12.83 8.04 6.16
CA ASN A 142 12.40 9.09 7.07
C ASN A 142 11.76 8.54 8.37
N LEU A 143 11.71 7.22 8.56
CA LEU A 143 11.20 6.65 9.80
C LEU A 143 11.98 7.19 11.02
N PRO A 144 11.31 7.68 12.07
CA PRO A 144 12.00 8.09 13.28
C PRO A 144 12.79 6.95 13.91
N GLY A 145 13.88 7.29 14.61
CA GLY A 145 14.81 6.34 15.22
C GLY A 145 14.13 5.29 16.11
N ASP A 146 13.04 5.68 16.79
CA ASP A 146 12.22 4.80 17.63
C ASP A 146 11.70 3.57 16.88
N PHE A 147 11.55 3.64 15.55
CA PHE A 147 11.04 2.58 14.67
C PHE A 147 12.12 1.90 13.82
N THR A 148 13.36 2.41 13.83
CA THR A 148 14.47 1.77 13.14
C THR A 148 14.95 0.57 13.96
N LYS A 149 15.14 -0.59 13.33
CA LYS A 149 15.80 -1.73 13.98
C LYS A 149 17.22 -1.25 14.33
N GLU A 150 17.61 -1.34 15.60
CA GLU A 150 19.02 -1.15 15.98
C GLU A 150 19.84 -2.05 15.07
N SER A 151 20.68 -1.43 14.24
CA SER A 151 21.61 -2.15 13.37
C SER A 151 22.62 -2.81 14.30
N ASN A 152 22.33 -4.04 14.71
CA ASN A 152 23.31 -4.87 15.40
C ASN A 152 24.47 -5.06 14.42
N VAL A 153 25.60 -4.52 14.85
CA VAL A 153 26.95 -4.68 14.27
C VAL A 153 27.24 -6.13 13.93
#